data_AF-A0A9E1RVM8-F1
#
_entry.id   AF-A0A9E1RVM8-F1
#
_cell.length_a   1.000
_cell.length_b   1.000
_cell.length_c   1.000
_cell.angle_alpha   90.00
_cell.angle_beta   90.00
_cell.angle_gamma   90.00
#
_symmetry.space_group_name_H-M   'P 1'
#
loop_
_entity.id
_entity.type
_entity.pdbx_description
1 polymer ?
#
loop_
_entity_poly.entity_id
_entity_poly.type
_entity_poly.pdbx_seq_one_letter_code
_entity_poly.pdbx_strand_id
1 'polypeptide(L)'
;MNDSAIEARILLAGALELDPADVADDAAMGTVETWDSLAHMRLILAIEAALGRELDPDALFEIASLGDVAALLESANNDSAES
;
A
#
# COMPACT_ATOMS: atom_id res chain seq x y z
N MET A 1 1.80 -5.66 17.09
CA MET A 1 2.52 -5.60 15.79
C MET A 1 1.44 -5.37 14.78
N ASN A 2 1.43 -4.23 14.10
CA ASN A 2 0.29 -3.80 13.29
C ASN A 2 0.26 -4.65 12.02
N ASP A 3 -0.67 -5.61 11.91
CA ASP A 3 -0.83 -6.48 10.73
C ASP A 3 -0.88 -5.66 9.43
N SER A 4 -1.58 -4.52 9.45
CA SER A 4 -1.68 -3.58 8.32
C SER A 4 -0.33 -3.05 7.81
N ALA A 5 0.65 -2.83 8.70
CA ALA A 5 1.97 -2.33 8.29
C ALA A 5 2.82 -3.42 7.60
N ILE A 6 2.66 -4.68 8.04
CA ILE A 6 3.32 -5.82 7.41
C ILE A 6 2.71 -6.07 6.04
N GLU A 7 1.39 -6.04 5.96
CA GLU A 7 0.65 -6.24 4.71
C GLU A 7 0.94 -5.13 3.69
N ALA A 8 0.93 -3.87 4.12
CA ALA A 8 1.33 -2.74 3.28
C ALA A 8 2.72 -2.93 2.67
N ARG A 9 3.68 -3.45 3.46
CA ARG A 9 5.04 -3.71 2.98
C ARG A 9 5.07 -4.81 1.94
N ILE A 10 4.30 -5.87 2.13
CA ILE A 10 4.22 -6.99 1.18
C ILE A 10 3.63 -6.50 -0.15
N LEU A 11 2.55 -5.71 -0.10
CA LEU A 11 1.93 -5.13 -1.30
C LEU A 11 2.88 -4.18 -2.03
N LEU A 12 3.54 -3.29 -1.29
CA LEU A 12 4.53 -2.37 -1.86
C LEU A 12 5.72 -3.10 -2.47
N ALA A 13 6.27 -4.09 -1.78
CA ALA A 13 7.36 -4.92 -2.29
C ALA A 13 6.96 -5.63 -3.59
N GLY A 14 5.77 -6.23 -3.63
CA GLY A 14 5.25 -6.89 -4.83
C GLY A 14 5.03 -5.94 -6.01
N ALA A 15 4.62 -4.70 -5.74
CA ALA A 15 4.45 -3.67 -6.76
C ALA A 15 5.78 -3.15 -7.32
N LEU A 16 6.79 -3.03 -6.46
CA LEU A 16 8.16 -2.60 -6.81
C LEU A 16 9.05 -3.73 -7.33
N GLU A 17 8.55 -4.97 -7.32
CA GLU A 17 9.31 -6.19 -7.67
C GLU A 17 10.56 -6.38 -6.80
N LEU A 18 10.44 -6.01 -5.52
CA LEU A 18 11.46 -6.14 -4.48
C LEU A 18 11.08 -7.20 -3.45
N ASP A 19 12.06 -7.61 -2.64
CA ASP A 19 11.77 -8.39 -1.44
C ASP A 19 11.21 -7.48 -0.34
N PRO A 20 10.18 -7.90 0.43
CA PRO A 20 9.68 -7.11 1.54
C PRO A 20 10.74 -6.78 2.60
N ALA A 21 11.81 -7.57 2.72
CA ALA A 21 12.93 -7.24 3.59
C ALA A 21 13.78 -6.06 3.09
N ASP A 22 13.76 -5.76 1.78
CA ASP A 22 14.49 -4.67 1.16
C ASP A 22 13.70 -3.35 1.12
N VAL A 23 12.39 -3.39 1.42
CA VAL A 23 11.55 -2.19 1.50
C VAL A 23 11.85 -1.46 2.81
N ALA A 24 12.35 -0.23 2.71
CA ALA A 24 12.59 0.64 3.84
C ALA A 24 11.29 1.08 4.54
N ASP A 25 11.35 1.34 5.84
CA ASP A 25 10.20 1.84 6.61
C ASP A 25 9.70 3.22 6.14
N ASP A 26 10.61 4.04 5.60
CA ASP A 26 10.35 5.37 5.04
C ASP A 26 10.21 5.35 3.50
N ALA A 27 9.87 4.18 2.94
CA ALA A 27 9.67 4.03 1.51
C ALA A 27 8.53 4.92 1.02
N ALA A 28 8.83 5.80 0.07
CA ALA A 28 7.90 6.72 -0.56
C ALA A 28 8.24 6.89 -2.04
N MET A 29 7.25 7.30 -2.84
CA MET A 29 7.42 7.52 -4.28
C MET A 29 8.54 8.53 -4.59
N GLY A 30 8.82 9.47 -3.68
CA GLY A 30 9.93 10.42 -3.82
C GLY A 30 11.30 9.91 -3.36
N THR A 31 11.36 8.79 -2.63
CA THR A 31 12.60 8.24 -2.05
C THR A 31 13.03 6.94 -2.72
N VAL A 32 12.09 6.16 -3.25
CA VAL A 32 12.33 4.87 -3.89
C VAL A 32 12.40 5.06 -5.41
N GLU A 33 13.58 4.85 -5.99
CA GLU A 33 13.81 5.05 -7.43
C GLU A 33 12.98 4.12 -8.32
N THR A 34 12.65 2.92 -7.86
CA THR A 34 11.81 1.95 -8.57
C THR A 34 10.32 2.24 -8.46
N TRP A 35 9.93 3.25 -7.67
CA TRP A 35 8.53 3.64 -7.52
C TRP A 35 8.13 4.64 -8.59
N ASP A 36 7.92 4.12 -9.80
CA ASP A 36 7.43 4.87 -10.95
C ASP A 36 5.91 4.69 -11.15
N SER A 37 5.36 5.30 -12.22
CA SER A 37 3.92 5.27 -12.49
C SER A 37 3.37 3.85 -12.68
N LEU A 38 4.18 2.90 -13.15
CA LEU A 38 3.76 1.52 -13.32
C LEU A 38 3.70 0.80 -11.97
N ALA A 39 4.73 0.96 -11.13
CA ALA A 39 4.74 0.42 -9.78
C ALA A 39 3.56 0.95 -8.95
N HIS A 40 3.27 2.26 -9.05
CA HIS A 40 2.12 2.86 -8.37
C HIS A 40 0.78 2.25 -8.85
N MET A 41 0.61 2.04 -10.15
CA MET A 41 -0.59 1.34 -10.67
C MET A 41 -0.71 -0.10 -10.15
N ARG A 42 0.40 -0.85 -10.11
CA ARG A 42 0.42 -2.24 -9.59
C ARG A 42 0.07 -2.27 -8.11
N LEU A 43 0.55 -1.29 -7.34
CA LEU A 43 0.25 -1.14 -5.93
C LEU A 43 -1.25 -0.92 -5.71
N ILE A 44 -1.86 0.01 -6.45
CA ILE A 44 -3.30 0.28 -6.38
C ILE A 44 -4.10 -1.00 -6.63
N LEU A 45 -3.82 -1.71 -7.73
CA LEU A 45 -4.50 -2.95 -8.08
C LEU A 45 -4.33 -4.04 -6.99
N ALA A 46 -3.15 -4.12 -6.38
CA ALA A 46 -2.88 -5.07 -5.32
C ALA A 46 -3.65 -4.74 -4.04
N ILE A 47 -3.77 -3.45 -3.69
CA ILE A 47 -4.57 -2.99 -2.54
C ILE A 47 -6.06 -3.25 -2.80
N GLU A 48 -6.58 -2.91 -3.98
CA GLU A 48 -7.98 -3.17 -4.35
C GLU A 48 -8.31 -4.66 -4.28
N ALA A 49 -7.40 -5.51 -4.76
CA ALA A 49 -7.54 -6.96 -4.66
C ALA A 49 -7.52 -7.47 -3.21
N ALA A 50 -6.68 -6.88 -2.35
CA ALA A 50 -6.62 -7.23 -0.92
C ALA A 50 -7.90 -6.81 -0.18
N LEU A 51 -8.42 -5.62 -0.49
CA LEU A 51 -9.65 -5.10 0.12
C LEU A 51 -10.93 -5.70 -0.50
N GLY A 52 -10.83 -6.30 -1.68
CA GLY A 52 -11.99 -6.79 -2.43
C GLY A 52 -12.92 -5.67 -2.91
N ARG A 53 -12.43 -4.44 -3.01
CA ARG A 53 -13.18 -3.26 -3.48
C ARG A 53 -12.28 -2.31 -4.26
N GLU A 54 -12.88 -1.55 -5.17
CA GLU A 54 -12.20 -0.44 -5.83
C GLU A 54 -11.92 0.69 -4.83
N LEU A 55 -10.77 1.34 -4.98
CA LEU A 55 -10.40 2.49 -4.17
C LEU A 55 -11.00 3.78 -4.73
N ASP A 56 -11.45 4.66 -3.84
CA ASP A 56 -11.88 5.99 -4.23
C ASP A 56 -10.72 6.77 -4.88
N PRO A 57 -11.01 7.62 -5.88
CA PRO A 57 -9.98 8.37 -6.59
C PRO A 57 -9.16 9.26 -5.64
N ASP A 58 -9.76 9.76 -4.56
CA ASP A 58 -9.04 10.54 -3.52
C ASP A 58 -7.95 9.70 -2.85
N ALA A 59 -8.29 8.46 -2.43
CA ALA A 59 -7.35 7.54 -1.81
C ALA A 59 -6.19 7.16 -2.74
N LEU A 60 -6.43 7.10 -4.06
CA LEU A 60 -5.37 6.88 -5.04
C LEU A 60 -4.31 7.98 -5.01
N PHE A 61 -4.72 9.25 -4.84
CA PHE A 61 -3.81 10.38 -4.73
C PHE A 61 -3.08 10.44 -3.38
N GLU A 62 -3.68 9.87 -2.34
CA GLU A 62 -3.08 9.83 -0.99
C GLU A 62 -1.99 8.75 -0.86
N ILE A 63 -1.99 7.72 -1.70
CA ILE A 63 -0.97 6.65 -1.66
C ILE A 63 0.37 7.15 -2.23
N ALA A 64 1.20 7.76 -1.38
CA ALA A 64 2.54 8.22 -1.74
C ALA A 64 3.66 7.49 -1.00
N SER A 65 3.32 6.78 0.08
CA SER A 65 4.29 6.17 1.00
C SER A 65 3.79 4.85 1.57
N LEU A 66 4.72 4.04 2.10
CA LEU A 66 4.39 2.82 2.84
C LEU A 66 3.42 3.11 4.00
N GLY A 67 3.62 4.24 4.68
CA GLY A 67 2.73 4.69 5.77
C GLY A 67 1.30 4.94 5.31
N ASP A 68 1.10 5.55 4.13
CA ASP A 68 -0.23 5.83 3.58
C ASP A 68 -0.97 4.52 3.27
N VAL A 69 -0.27 3.55 2.68
CA VAL A 69 -0.84 2.21 2.42
C VAL A 69 -1.23 1.51 3.73
N ALA A 70 -0.38 1.57 4.75
CA ALA A 70 -0.67 0.97 6.05
C ALA A 70 -1.89 1.62 6.72
N ALA A 71 -2.00 2.94 6.68
CA ALA A 71 -3.14 3.69 7.23
C ALA A 71 -4.45 3.37 6.50
N LEU A 72 -4.39 3.23 5.18
CA LEU A 72 -5.53 2.84 4.35
C LEU A 72 -6.03 1.43 4.72
N LEU A 73 -5.13 0.44 4.81
CA LEU A 73 -5.47 -0.93 5.20
C LEU A 73 -6.00 -1.00 6.64
N GLU A 74 -5.41 -0.25 7.57
CA GLU A 74 -5.89 -0.17 8.95
C GLU A 74 -7.31 0.41 9.02
N SER A 75 -7.57 1.49 8.27
CA SER A 75 -8.90 2.11 8.21
C SER A 75 -9.94 1.15 7.63
N ALA A 76 -9.61 0.43 6.57
CA ALA A 76 -10.51 -0.54 5.93
C ALA A 76 -10.79 -1.77 6.82
N ASN A 77 -9.80 -2.25 7.56
CA ASN A 77 -9.96 -3.35 8.52
C ASN A 77 -10.84 -2.95 9.71
N ASN A 78 -10.77 -1.68 10.16
CA ASN A 78 -11.65 -1.17 11.21
C ASN A 78 -13.11 -1.02 10.72
N ASP A 79 -13.33 -0.52 9.49
CA ASP A 79 -14.67 -0.38 8.89
C ASP A 79 -15.40 -1.73 8.75
N SER A 80 -14.65 -2.79 8.42
CA SER A 80 -15.19 -4.16 8.32
C SER A 80 -15.51 -4.82 9.67
N ALA A 81 -14.91 -4.35 10.77
CA ALA A 81 -15.10 -4.91 12.11
C ALA A 81 -16.35 -4.37 12.83
N GLU A 82 -16.94 -3.27 12.34
CA GLU A 82 -18.13 -2.64 12.93
C GLU A 82 -19.47 -3.09 12.30
N SER A 83 -19.46 -4.14 11.44
CA SER A 83 -20.67 -4.67 10.75
C SER A 83 -21.16 -6.02 11.26
#